data_AF-A0A525C1K5-F1
#
_entry.id   AF-A0A525C1K5-F1
#
_cell.length_a   1.000
_cell.length_b   1.000
_cell.length_c   1.000
_cell.angle_alpha   90.00
_cell.angle_beta   90.00
_cell.angle_gamma   90.00
#
_symmetry.space_group_name_H-M   'P 1'
#
loop_
_entity.id
_entity.type
_entity.pdbx_description
1 polymer ?
#
loop_
_entity_poly.entity_id
_entity_poly.type
_entity_poly.pdbx_seq_one_letter_code
_entity_poly.pdbx_strand_id
1 'polypeptide(L)' 'LVYRSMEIPTDLYTTIFAVSRVAGWTSRVMEYLEHNRIFRPRAFYVGKLEEKYIPIDQR' A
#
# COMPACT_ATOMS: atom_id res chain seq x y z
N LEU A 1 16.87 -11.86 14.95
CA LEU A 1 17.49 -12.62 16.06
C LEU A 1 16.41 -13.08 17.05
N VAL A 2 15.63 -12.18 17.66
CA VAL A 2 14.57 -12.53 18.64
C VAL A 2 13.60 -13.63 18.17
N TYR A 3 12.88 -13.45 17.06
CA TYR A 3 11.93 -14.48 16.59
C TYR A 3 12.60 -15.80 16.15
N ARG A 4 13.87 -15.73 15.69
CA ARG A 4 14.67 -16.92 15.37
C ARG A 4 15.07 -17.67 16.65
N SER A 5 15.39 -16.95 17.72
CA SER A 5 15.67 -17.53 19.04
C SER A 5 14.43 -18.15 19.69
N MET A 6 13.23 -17.74 19.26
CA MET A 6 11.94 -18.31 19.68
C MET A 6 11.47 -19.45 18.76
N GLU A 7 12.32 -19.90 17.82
CA GLU A 7 12.02 -20.97 16.86
C GLU A 7 10.77 -20.70 16.01
N ILE A 8 10.42 -19.43 15.83
CA ILE A 8 9.28 -19.03 15.01
C ILE A 8 9.68 -19.14 13.54
N PRO A 9 8.90 -19.85 12.69
CA PRO A 9 9.12 -19.89 11.25
C PRO A 9 9.20 -18.48 10.65
N THR A 10 10.17 -18.26 9.76
CA THR A 10 10.40 -16.96 9.11
C THR A 10 9.18 -16.46 8.35
N ASP A 11 8.36 -17.38 7.85
CA ASP A 11 7.15 -17.09 7.08
C ASP A 11 6.06 -16.43 7.94
N LEU A 12 6.16 -16.53 9.27
CA LEU A 12 5.21 -15.92 10.21
C LEU A 12 5.61 -14.53 10.70
N TYR A 13 6.79 -14.03 10.33
CA TYR A 13 7.27 -12.74 10.83
C TYR A 13 6.36 -11.57 10.43
N THR A 14 5.85 -11.58 9.21
CA THR A 14 4.91 -10.57 8.71
C THR A 14 3.58 -10.61 9.45
N THR A 15 3.08 -11.80 9.76
CA THR A 15 1.84 -12.01 10.52
C THR A 15 1.96 -11.49 11.95
N ILE A 16 3.08 -11.78 12.64
CA ILE A 16 3.32 -11.28 14.00
C ILE A 16 3.39 -9.75 14.01
N PHE A 17 4.05 -9.16 13.01
CA PHE A 17 4.05 -7.71 12.83
C PHE A 17 2.63 -7.17 12.66
N ALA A 18 1.81 -7.78 11.81
CA ALA A 18 0.44 -7.33 11.55
C ALA A 18 -0.44 -7.43 12.80
N VAL A 19 -0.34 -8.53 13.57
CA VAL A 19 -1.07 -8.72 14.84
C VAL A 19 -0.69 -7.62 15.84
N SER A 20 0.59 -7.27 15.96
CA SER A 20 1.01 -6.16 16.82
C SER A 20 0.49 -4.81 16.31
N ARG A 21 0.48 -4.60 15.00
CA ARG A 21 0.21 -3.29 14.39
C ARG A 21 -1.28 -2.97 14.20
N VAL A 22 -2.15 -3.98 14.26
CA VAL A 22 -3.60 -3.81 14.07
C VAL A 22 -4.21 -2.80 15.04
N ALA A 23 -3.78 -2.78 16.31
CA ALA A 23 -4.26 -1.82 17.30
C ALA A 23 -3.92 -0.37 16.92
N GLY A 24 -2.73 -0.15 16.35
CA GLY A 24 -2.34 1.17 15.85
C GLY A 24 -3.14 1.56 14.60
N TRP A 25 -3.32 0.63 13.66
CA TRP A 25 -4.10 0.89 12.45
C TRP A 25 -5.55 1.23 12.77
N THR A 26 -6.20 0.49 13.65
CA THR A 26 -7.59 0.75 14.04
C THR A 26 -7.72 2.09 14.77
N SER A 27 -6.80 2.40 15.70
CA SER A 27 -6.77 3.69 16.38
C SER A 27 -6.62 4.86 15.38
N ARG A 28 -5.71 4.75 14.41
CA ARG A 28 -5.54 5.76 13.35
C ARG A 28 -6.79 5.94 12.50
N VAL A 29 -7.46 4.84 12.16
CA VAL A 29 -8.72 4.88 11.38
C VAL A 29 -9.81 5.58 12.19
N MET A 30 -9.97 5.23 13.48
CA MET A 30 -10.97 5.85 14.35
C MET A 30 -10.76 7.36 14.46
N GLU A 31 -9.52 7.82 14.71
CA GLU A 31 -9.22 9.25 14.78
C GLU A 31 -9.51 9.97 13.45
N TYR A 32 -9.14 9.34 12.32
CA TYR A 32 -9.41 9.91 11.01
C TYR A 32 -10.92 9.99 10.70
N LEU A 33 -11.73 9.07 11.22
CA LEU A 33 -13.18 9.09 11.04
C LEU A 33 -13.87 10.25 11.79
N GLU A 34 -13.30 10.77 12.87
CA GLU A 34 -13.86 11.92 13.60
C GLU A 34 -13.90 13.19 12.73
N HIS A 35 -12.88 13.39 11.88
CA HIS A 35 -12.74 14.55 11.00
C HIS A 35 -12.36 14.12 9.58
N ASN A 36 -13.14 13.20 9.01
CA ASN A 36 -12.82 12.52 7.76
C ASN A 36 -12.74 13.46 6.55
N ARG A 37 -11.66 13.34 5.78
CA ARG A 37 -11.50 14.03 4.48
C ARG A 37 -10.79 13.14 3.47
N ILE A 38 -11.54 12.65 2.48
CA ILE A 38 -11.01 11.76 1.43
C ILE A 38 -9.71 12.29 0.80
N PHE A 39 -8.71 11.41 0.72
CA PHE A 39 -7.45 11.69 0.04
C PHE A 39 -7.67 11.81 -1.46
N ARG A 40 -7.25 12.93 -2.05
CA ARG A 40 -7.28 13.19 -3.50
C ARG A 40 -5.90 13.62 -4.00
N PRO A 41 -4.93 12.70 -4.08
CA PRO A 41 -3.63 13.00 -4.64
C PRO A 41 -3.76 13.37 -6.12
N ARG A 42 -2.88 14.24 -6.62
CA ARG A 42 -2.77 14.58 -8.04
C ARG A 42 -1.42 14.10 -8.57
N ALA A 43 -1.42 13.66 -9.82
CA ALA A 43 -0.20 13.36 -10.55
C ALA A 43 0.05 14.44 -11.61
N PHE A 44 1.32 14.69 -11.91
CA PHE A 44 1.72 15.43 -13.08
C PHE A 44 1.95 14.45 -14.22
N TYR A 45 1.24 14.64 -15.33
CA TYR A 45 1.44 13.82 -16.52
C TYR A 45 2.70 14.27 -17.25
N VAL A 46 3.64 13.34 -17.44
CA VAL A 46 4.93 13.55 -18.15
C VAL A 46 5.07 12.64 -19.37
N GLY A 47 4.02 11.92 -19.74
CA GLY A 47 3.99 11.09 -20.93
C GLY A 47 3.77 11.93 -22.20
N LYS A 48 3.82 11.26 -23.35
CA LYS A 48 3.47 11.88 -24.62
C LYS A 48 1.97 11.93 -24.79
N LEU A 49 1.45 13.12 -25.12
CA LEU A 49 0.05 13.31 -25.47
C LEU A 49 -0.18 13.05 -26.97
N GLU A 50 -1.41 12.69 -27.33
CA GLU A 50 -1.86 12.63 -28.73
C GLU A 50 -1.08 11.66 -29.64
N GLU A 51 -0.56 10.56 -29.08
CA GLU A 51 0.03 9.50 -29.89
C GLU A 51 -0.98 8.96 -30.90
N LYS A 52 -0.60 9.01 -32.18
CA LYS A 52 -1.44 8.47 -33.25
C LYS A 52 -1.48 6.96 -33.14
N TYR A 53 -2.67 6.40 -33.08
CA TYR A 53 -2.85 4.96 -33.11
C TYR A 53 -2.32 4.39 -34.44
N ILE A 54 -1.44 3.39 -34.35
CA ILE A 54 -0.95 2.63 -35.49
C ILE A 54 -1.71 1.29 -35.56
N PRO A 55 -2.42 0.99 -36.67
CA PRO A 55 -3.08 -0.30 -36.89
C PRO A 55 -2.11 -1.47 -36.69
N ILE A 56 -2.61 -2.59 -36.18
CA ILE A 56 -1.75 -3.73 -35.77
C ILE A 56 -0.90 -4.28 -36.93
N ASP A 57 -1.42 -4.21 -38.15
CA ASP A 57 -0.77 -4.57 -39.40
C ASP A 57 0.37 -3.61 -39.83
N GLN A 58 0.48 -2.45 -39.19
CA GLN A 58 1.41 -1.36 -39.54
C GLN A 58 2.36 -0.96 -38.39
N ARG A 59 2.34 -1.71 -37.28
CA ARG A 59 3.20 -1.47 -36.10
C ARG A 59 4.62 -1.98 -36.30
#